data_AF-F1JZ11-F1
#
_entry.id   AF-F1JZ11-F1
#
_cell.length_a   1.000
_cell.length_b   1.000
_cell.length_c   1.000
_cell.angle_alpha   90.00
_cell.angle_beta   90.00
_cell.angle_gamma   90.00
#
_symmetry.space_group_name_H-M   'P 1'
#
loop_
_entity.id
_entity.type
_entity.pdbx_description
1 polymer ?
#
loop_
_entity_poly.entity_id
_entity_poly.type
_entity_poly.pdbx_seq_one_letter_code
_entity_poly.pdbx_strand_id
1 'polypeptide(L)'
;AGATENWGLVKYREALLLYVPEESEPYYKYRVAQIVAHETTHMWFGNLVTCHWWSNTWLNEGFANYFQDYITALIEPEVGSGNILVTGSVYAALDADESPSSPPITNDNVSSPAEISEHFGTITYQKAGSVIRMMHHLIGDEAFRIGLNSYLTTKGSRPSYY
;
A
#
# COMPACT_ATOMS: atom_id res chain seq x y z
N ALA A 1 -3.08 -9.33 11.20
CA ALA A 1 -3.43 -8.08 10.50
C ALA A 1 -4.02 -7.05 11.46
N GLY A 2 -3.79 -5.77 11.20
CA GLY A 2 -4.37 -4.62 11.91
C GLY A 2 -5.73 -4.19 11.35
N ALA A 3 -5.89 -4.25 10.03
CA ALA A 3 -7.14 -4.08 9.30
C ALA A 3 -7.19 -5.09 8.13
N THR A 4 -8.34 -5.23 7.46
CA THR A 4 -8.53 -6.09 6.29
C THR A 4 -9.59 -5.51 5.35
N GLU A 5 -9.31 -5.56 4.06
CA GLU A 5 -9.91 -4.82 2.94
C GLU A 5 -11.16 -5.46 2.32
N ASN A 6 -11.88 -6.33 3.04
CA ASN A 6 -13.01 -7.07 2.47
C ASN A 6 -13.99 -6.12 1.76
N TRP A 7 -14.31 -6.42 0.51
CA TRP A 7 -14.96 -5.46 -0.39
C TRP A 7 -16.37 -5.09 0.11
N GLY A 8 -16.56 -3.82 0.45
CA GLY A 8 -17.81 -3.31 1.01
C GLY A 8 -17.98 -3.52 2.52
N LEU A 9 -17.03 -4.18 3.20
CA LEU A 9 -17.01 -4.38 4.65
C LEU A 9 -15.57 -4.43 5.19
N VAL A 10 -14.91 -3.27 5.21
CA VAL A 10 -13.56 -3.15 5.76
C VAL A 10 -13.60 -3.34 7.28
N LYS A 11 -12.71 -4.19 7.80
CA LYS A 11 -12.60 -4.46 9.25
C LYS A 11 -11.33 -3.84 9.80
N TYR A 12 -11.42 -3.27 11.00
CA TYR A 12 -10.30 -2.63 11.68
C TYR A 12 -10.21 -3.13 13.12
N ARG A 13 -9.00 -3.21 13.67
CA ARG A 13 -8.84 -3.18 15.14
C ARG A 13 -9.22 -1.79 15.63
N GLU A 14 -9.89 -1.70 16.79
CA GLU A 14 -10.39 -0.43 17.34
C GLU A 14 -9.30 0.64 17.44
N ALA A 15 -8.11 0.28 17.92
CA ALA A 15 -6.95 1.16 18.02
C ALA A 15 -6.43 1.72 16.68
N LEU A 16 -6.95 1.25 15.55
CA LEU A 16 -6.58 1.67 14.19
C LEU A 16 -7.74 2.33 13.44
N LEU A 17 -8.87 2.58 14.11
CA LEU A 17 -10.03 3.26 13.53
C LEU A 17 -10.61 4.35 14.44
N LEU A 18 -10.65 4.12 15.75
CA LEU A 18 -11.23 5.05 16.71
C LEU A 18 -10.19 6.09 17.11
N TYR A 19 -10.54 7.37 16.98
CA TYR A 19 -9.77 8.51 17.45
C TYR A 19 -10.68 9.44 18.25
N VAL A 20 -10.27 9.78 19.47
CA VAL A 20 -10.99 10.71 20.36
C VAL A 20 -10.07 11.91 20.61
N PRO A 21 -10.40 13.11 20.09
CA PRO A 21 -9.50 14.27 20.13
C PRO A 21 -8.94 14.63 21.52
N GLU A 22 -9.74 14.43 22.56
CA GLU A 22 -9.39 14.79 23.94
C GLU A 22 -8.55 13.72 24.65
N GLU A 23 -8.55 12.48 24.16
CA GLU A 23 -7.96 11.32 24.85
C GLU A 23 -6.82 10.68 24.06
N SER A 24 -6.83 10.82 22.73
CA SER A 24 -5.90 10.15 21.82
C SER A 24 -4.73 11.06 21.45
N GLU A 25 -3.51 10.53 21.49
CA GLU A 25 -2.34 11.28 21.03
C GLU A 25 -2.50 11.68 19.55
N PRO A 26 -2.01 12.88 19.13
CA PRO A 26 -2.11 13.34 17.74
C PRO A 26 -1.56 12.35 16.70
N TYR A 27 -0.56 11.55 17.08
CA TYR A 27 -0.04 10.46 16.26
C TYR A 27 -1.11 9.44 15.84
N TYR A 28 -2.10 9.17 16.69
CA TYR A 28 -3.18 8.23 16.34
C TYR A 28 -4.13 8.81 15.30
N LYS A 29 -4.32 10.14 15.24
CA LYS A 29 -5.08 10.78 14.15
C LYS A 29 -4.43 10.46 12.80
N TYR A 30 -3.10 10.60 12.73
CA TYR A 30 -2.32 10.22 11.56
C TYR A 30 -2.48 8.73 11.21
N ARG A 31 -2.31 7.85 12.19
CA ARG A 31 -2.37 6.39 11.98
C ARG A 31 -3.74 5.93 11.51
N VAL A 32 -4.82 6.49 12.06
CA VAL A 32 -6.19 6.21 11.60
C VAL A 32 -6.36 6.66 10.16
N ALA A 33 -5.96 7.89 9.82
CA ALA A 33 -6.06 8.41 8.46
C ALA A 33 -5.28 7.54 7.44
N GLN A 34 -4.03 7.18 7.76
CA GLN A 34 -3.23 6.28 6.94
C GLN A 34 -3.92 4.95 6.70
N ILE A 35 -4.37 4.27 7.76
CA ILE A 35 -4.92 2.91 7.63
C ILE A 35 -6.26 2.95 6.88
N VAL A 36 -7.11 3.94 7.13
CA VAL A 36 -8.33 4.13 6.34
C VAL A 36 -8.01 4.36 4.87
N ALA A 37 -7.00 5.18 4.55
CA ALA A 37 -6.56 5.40 3.17
C ALA A 37 -5.96 4.14 2.53
N HIS A 38 -5.20 3.34 3.29
CA HIS A 38 -4.65 2.05 2.86
C HIS A 38 -5.76 1.10 2.43
N GLU A 39 -6.69 0.81 3.34
CA GLU A 39 -7.78 -0.13 3.08
C GLU A 39 -8.75 0.39 2.01
N THR A 40 -8.95 1.71 1.92
CA THR A 40 -9.75 2.33 0.85
C THR A 40 -9.08 2.15 -0.51
N THR A 41 -7.76 2.23 -0.59
CA THR A 41 -7.00 2.01 -1.83
C THR A 41 -7.25 0.60 -2.38
N HIS A 42 -7.37 -0.39 -1.50
CA HIS A 42 -7.64 -1.76 -1.89
C HIS A 42 -8.97 -1.97 -2.63
N MET A 43 -9.94 -1.07 -2.49
CA MET A 43 -11.18 -1.11 -3.28
C MET A 43 -10.89 -1.08 -4.79
N TRP A 44 -9.77 -0.48 -5.20
CA TRP A 44 -9.27 -0.51 -6.58
C TRP A 44 -8.13 -1.52 -6.77
N PHE A 45 -7.11 -1.47 -5.91
CA PHE A 45 -5.89 -2.28 -6.02
C PHE A 45 -5.91 -3.45 -5.03
N GLY A 46 -6.43 -4.59 -5.47
CA GLY A 46 -6.61 -5.80 -4.67
C GLY A 46 -8.01 -6.37 -4.81
N ASN A 47 -9.03 -5.52 -4.81
CA ASN A 47 -10.42 -5.92 -4.98
C ASN A 47 -10.90 -5.83 -6.43
N LEU A 48 -10.90 -4.62 -7.02
CA LEU A 48 -11.31 -4.43 -8.41
C LEU A 48 -10.31 -5.06 -9.39
N VAL A 49 -9.02 -4.81 -9.16
CA VAL A 49 -7.92 -5.47 -9.87
C VAL A 49 -7.09 -6.24 -8.88
N THR A 50 -7.14 -7.57 -8.96
CA THR A 50 -6.37 -8.47 -8.10
C THR A 50 -5.16 -9.00 -8.85
N CYS A 51 -4.01 -9.06 -8.17
CA CYS A 51 -2.84 -9.76 -8.67
C CYS A 51 -3.18 -11.21 -9.05
N HIS A 52 -2.55 -11.73 -10.11
CA HIS A 52 -2.82 -13.09 -10.59
C HIS A 52 -2.39 -14.16 -9.58
N TRP A 53 -1.23 -13.95 -8.96
CA TRP A 53 -0.65 -14.85 -7.98
C TRP A 53 0.06 -14.08 -6.87
N TRP A 54 0.35 -14.76 -5.77
CA TRP A 54 1.00 -14.19 -4.59
C TRP A 54 2.41 -13.68 -4.86
N SER A 55 3.05 -14.10 -5.96
CA SER A 55 4.33 -13.54 -6.41
C SER A 55 4.23 -12.05 -6.77
N ASN A 56 3.02 -11.55 -7.00
CA ASN A 56 2.74 -10.16 -7.37
C ASN A 56 1.89 -9.41 -6.32
N THR A 57 1.87 -9.86 -5.07
CA THR A 57 1.13 -9.17 -3.98
C THR A 57 1.46 -7.69 -3.83
N TRP A 58 2.66 -7.29 -4.23
CA TRP A 58 3.06 -5.88 -4.24
C TRP A 58 2.16 -4.99 -5.11
N LEU A 59 1.47 -5.54 -6.11
CA LEU A 59 0.47 -4.80 -6.90
C LEU A 59 -0.75 -4.40 -6.08
N ASN A 60 -1.01 -5.08 -4.97
CA ASN A 60 -2.07 -4.72 -4.03
C ASN A 60 -1.44 -3.84 -2.92
N GLU A 61 -0.53 -4.43 -2.15
CA GLU A 61 0.03 -3.85 -0.91
C GLU A 61 0.96 -2.66 -1.17
N GLY A 62 1.73 -2.69 -2.25
CA GLY A 62 2.64 -1.60 -2.60
C GLY A 62 1.88 -0.34 -3.02
N PHE A 63 0.79 -0.49 -3.77
CA PHE A 63 -0.09 0.62 -4.11
C PHE A 63 -0.82 1.14 -2.88
N ALA A 64 -1.35 0.28 -2.02
CA ALA A 64 -1.96 0.68 -0.76
C ALA A 64 -0.97 1.40 0.17
N ASN A 65 0.27 0.92 0.29
CA ASN A 65 1.34 1.57 1.06
C ASN A 65 1.77 2.92 0.45
N TYR A 66 1.73 3.07 -0.88
CA TYR A 66 2.01 4.36 -1.50
C TYR A 66 0.86 5.36 -1.25
N PHE A 67 -0.37 4.94 -1.52
CA PHE A 67 -1.53 5.80 -1.46
C PHE A 67 -1.96 6.15 -0.04
N GLN A 68 -1.69 5.32 0.98
CA GLN A 68 -1.99 5.69 2.36
C GLN A 68 -1.33 7.01 2.75
N ASP A 69 -0.07 7.24 2.35
CA ASP A 69 0.68 8.43 2.72
C ASP A 69 0.33 9.59 1.78
N TYR A 70 0.20 9.30 0.48
CA TYR A 70 -0.18 10.32 -0.51
C TYR A 70 -1.56 10.91 -0.22
N ILE A 71 -2.57 10.07 0.03
CA ILE A 71 -3.93 10.51 0.35
C ILE A 71 -3.95 11.22 1.69
N THR A 72 -3.30 10.66 2.73
CA THR A 72 -3.24 11.31 4.05
C THR A 72 -2.64 12.71 3.96
N ALA A 73 -1.56 12.89 3.19
CA ALA A 73 -0.95 14.20 2.99
C ALA A 73 -1.83 15.18 2.21
N LEU A 74 -2.74 14.69 1.36
CA LEU A 74 -3.70 15.53 0.65
C LEU A 74 -4.87 15.98 1.53
N ILE A 75 -5.38 15.09 2.40
CA ILE A 75 -6.61 15.36 3.19
C ILE A 75 -6.32 15.97 4.56
N GLU A 76 -5.14 15.72 5.11
CA GLU A 76 -4.71 16.14 6.45
C GLU A 76 -3.27 16.68 6.39
N PRO A 77 -3.00 17.75 5.61
CA PRO A 77 -1.63 18.22 5.33
C PRO A 77 -0.85 18.68 6.59
N GLU A 78 -1.56 19.10 7.64
CA GLU A 78 -1.01 19.42 8.97
C GLU A 78 -0.47 18.19 9.73
N VAL A 79 -0.96 16.99 9.39
CA VAL A 79 -0.65 15.73 10.07
C VAL A 79 0.19 14.80 9.18
N GLY A 80 -0.13 14.75 7.88
CA GLY A 80 0.56 13.98 6.85
C GLY A 80 1.48 14.88 6.02
N SER A 81 2.78 14.86 6.28
CA SER A 81 3.73 15.48 5.34
C SER A 81 4.24 14.43 4.34
N GLY A 82 4.52 14.83 3.11
CA GLY A 82 5.19 13.96 2.12
C GLY A 82 6.53 13.40 2.60
N ASN A 83 7.10 13.97 3.68
CA ASN A 83 8.29 13.46 4.35
C ASN A 83 8.04 12.18 5.15
N ILE A 84 6.81 11.93 5.61
CA ILE A 84 6.52 10.73 6.42
C ILE A 84 6.66 9.46 5.59
N LEU A 85 6.35 9.50 4.29
CA LEU A 85 6.64 8.38 3.38
C LEU A 85 8.16 8.16 3.29
N VAL A 86 8.96 9.21 3.21
CA VAL A 86 10.43 9.09 3.17
C VAL A 86 10.96 8.46 4.46
N THR A 87 10.54 8.97 5.61
CA THR A 87 11.04 8.49 6.91
C THR A 87 10.47 7.13 7.30
N GLY A 88 9.22 6.83 6.92
CA GLY A 88 8.48 5.64 7.33
C GLY A 88 8.52 4.48 6.33
N SER A 89 8.62 4.75 5.03
CA SER A 89 8.67 3.72 3.98
C SER A 89 10.04 3.64 3.31
N VAL A 90 10.62 4.75 2.84
CA VAL A 90 11.86 4.67 2.03
C VAL A 90 13.05 4.16 2.85
N TYR A 91 13.29 4.69 4.06
CA TYR A 91 14.40 4.21 4.88
C TYR A 91 14.20 2.77 5.35
N ALA A 92 12.99 2.39 5.74
CA ALA A 92 12.67 1.01 6.10
C ALA A 92 12.87 0.05 4.91
N ALA A 93 12.54 0.49 3.70
CA ALA A 93 12.79 -0.27 2.48
C ALA A 93 14.29 -0.45 2.20
N LEU A 94 15.09 0.61 2.34
CA LEU A 94 16.54 0.54 2.12
C LEU A 94 17.21 -0.40 3.13
N ASP A 95 16.85 -0.29 4.41
CA ASP A 95 17.35 -1.16 5.49
C ASP A 95 16.96 -2.64 5.24
N ALA A 96 15.72 -2.91 4.82
CA ALA A 96 15.30 -4.27 4.50
C ALA A 96 15.92 -4.80 3.19
N ASP A 97 16.35 -3.94 2.27
CA ASP A 97 16.83 -4.31 0.94
C ASP A 97 18.36 -4.29 0.80
N GLU A 98 19.09 -3.95 1.86
CA GLU A 98 20.56 -3.93 1.84
C GLU A 98 21.18 -5.34 1.89
N SER A 99 20.42 -6.34 2.35
CA SER A 99 20.91 -7.71 2.48
C SER A 99 21.03 -8.41 1.11
N PRO A 100 22.10 -9.17 0.84
CA PRO A 100 22.21 -10.02 -0.35
C PRO A 100 21.11 -11.09 -0.46
N SER A 101 20.43 -11.41 0.64
CA SER A 101 19.32 -12.37 0.67
C SER A 101 17.95 -11.71 0.48
N SER A 102 17.89 -10.39 0.33
CA SER A 102 16.61 -9.69 0.19
C SER A 102 15.92 -10.10 -1.12
N PRO A 103 14.64 -10.49 -1.08
CA PRO A 103 13.96 -10.95 -2.27
C PRO A 103 13.64 -9.79 -3.23
N PRO A 104 13.52 -10.06 -4.54
CA PRO A 104 12.91 -9.11 -5.46
C PRO A 104 11.45 -8.81 -5.08
N ILE A 105 10.95 -7.65 -5.50
CA ILE A 105 9.54 -7.25 -5.26
C ILE A 105 8.56 -8.25 -5.89
N THR A 106 8.85 -8.73 -7.10
CA THR A 106 8.19 -9.92 -7.67
C THR A 106 9.02 -11.13 -7.31
N ASN A 107 8.48 -12.01 -6.47
CA ASN A 107 9.17 -13.21 -5.99
C ASN A 107 8.38 -14.46 -6.37
N ASP A 108 8.91 -15.31 -7.24
CA ASP A 108 8.17 -16.50 -7.70
C ASP A 108 8.25 -17.69 -6.73
N ASN A 109 9.02 -17.57 -5.65
CA ASN A 109 9.18 -18.61 -4.62
C ASN A 109 7.98 -18.66 -3.67
N VAL A 110 6.80 -18.98 -4.21
CA VAL A 110 5.57 -19.05 -3.43
C VAL A 110 4.70 -20.25 -3.84
N SER A 111 4.80 -21.31 -3.06
CA SER A 111 4.16 -22.61 -3.31
C SER A 111 3.43 -23.21 -2.11
N SER A 112 3.58 -22.61 -0.92
CA SER A 112 2.91 -23.03 0.31
C SER A 112 2.27 -21.86 1.08
N PRO A 113 1.30 -22.12 1.99
CA PRO A 113 0.70 -21.07 2.83
C PRO A 113 1.72 -20.31 3.70
N ALA A 114 2.80 -20.96 4.12
CA ALA A 114 3.87 -20.33 4.87
C ALA A 114 4.63 -19.32 4.00
N GLU A 115 5.03 -19.73 2.80
CA GLU A 115 5.70 -18.85 1.82
C GLU A 115 4.79 -17.69 1.38
N ILE A 116 3.48 -17.92 1.22
CA ILE A 116 2.50 -16.84 0.97
C ILE A 116 2.53 -15.82 2.11
N SER A 117 2.61 -16.28 3.37
CA SER A 117 2.64 -15.39 4.52
C SER A 117 3.94 -14.56 4.58
N GLU A 118 5.06 -15.15 4.17
CA GLU A 118 6.37 -14.48 4.11
C GLU A 118 6.41 -13.34 3.10
N HIS A 119 5.55 -13.37 2.08
CA HIS A 119 5.41 -12.26 1.13
C HIS A 119 4.84 -10.99 1.77
N PHE A 120 4.17 -11.07 2.92
CA PHE A 120 3.63 -9.90 3.61
C PHE A 120 4.69 -9.25 4.52
N GLY A 121 5.72 -8.69 3.92
CA GLY A 121 6.86 -8.06 4.60
C GLY A 121 7.32 -6.75 3.96
N THR A 122 8.41 -6.18 4.50
CA THR A 122 8.88 -4.82 4.17
C THR A 122 9.14 -4.58 2.67
N ILE A 123 9.56 -5.62 1.95
CA ILE A 123 9.80 -5.56 0.50
C ILE A 123 8.49 -5.32 -0.27
N THR A 124 7.43 -6.04 0.09
CA THR A 124 6.13 -5.97 -0.59
C THR A 124 5.37 -4.68 -0.32
N TYR A 125 5.51 -4.13 0.88
CA TYR A 125 4.87 -2.89 1.30
C TYR A 125 5.75 -1.67 1.00
N GLN A 126 6.78 -1.45 1.81
CA GLN A 126 7.57 -0.23 1.82
C GLN A 126 8.45 -0.08 0.58
N LYS A 127 9.14 -1.14 0.13
CA LYS A 127 9.99 -1.05 -1.08
C LYS A 127 9.13 -0.86 -2.33
N ALA A 128 8.07 -1.65 -2.51
CA ALA A 128 7.16 -1.49 -3.63
C ALA A 128 6.50 -0.09 -3.65
N GLY A 129 5.98 0.37 -2.52
CA GLY A 129 5.40 1.72 -2.40
C GLY A 129 6.42 2.83 -2.70
N SER A 130 7.68 2.65 -2.31
CA SER A 130 8.77 3.58 -2.62
C SER A 130 9.11 3.63 -4.11
N VAL A 131 9.12 2.46 -4.78
CA VAL A 131 9.32 2.38 -6.24
C VAL A 131 8.13 3.00 -6.98
N ILE A 132 6.89 2.75 -6.55
CA ILE A 132 5.69 3.39 -7.12
C ILE A 132 5.75 4.90 -6.96
N ARG A 133 6.15 5.41 -5.79
CA ARG A 133 6.37 6.84 -5.57
C ARG A 133 7.42 7.40 -6.54
N MET A 134 8.55 6.72 -6.71
CA MET A 134 9.60 7.13 -7.63
C MET A 134 9.06 7.23 -9.06
N MET A 135 8.33 6.21 -9.51
CA MET A 135 7.71 6.20 -10.83
C MET A 135 6.70 7.33 -11.00
N HIS A 136 5.86 7.59 -10.00
CA HIS A 136 4.91 8.70 -10.03
C HIS A 136 5.64 10.05 -10.20
N HIS A 137 6.68 10.31 -9.41
CA HIS A 137 7.44 11.57 -9.54
C HIS A 137 8.20 11.67 -10.86
N LEU A 138 8.65 10.54 -11.42
CA LEU A 138 9.36 10.49 -12.69
C LEU A 138 8.46 10.87 -13.88
N ILE A 139 7.22 10.36 -13.90
CA ILE A 139 6.31 10.55 -15.03
C ILE A 139 5.31 11.71 -14.83
N GLY A 140 5.15 12.17 -13.60
CA GLY A 140 4.25 13.27 -13.22
C GLY A 140 2.79 12.86 -13.02
N ASP A 141 2.04 13.70 -12.31
CA ASP A 141 0.68 13.45 -11.86
C ASP A 141 -0.29 13.08 -12.99
N GLU A 142 -0.23 13.81 -14.11
CA GLU A 142 -1.13 13.61 -15.24
C GLU A 142 -0.92 12.24 -15.89
N ALA A 143 0.33 11.91 -16.23
CA ALA A 143 0.66 10.64 -16.87
C ALA A 143 0.39 9.45 -15.92
N PHE A 144 0.70 9.61 -14.63
CA PHE A 144 0.42 8.59 -13.63
C PHE A 144 -1.07 8.32 -13.49
N ARG A 145 -1.89 9.37 -13.37
CA ARG A 145 -3.36 9.24 -13.29
C ARG A 145 -3.95 8.60 -14.54
N ILE A 146 -3.47 8.96 -15.74
CA ILE A 146 -3.89 8.33 -17.01
C ILE A 146 -3.52 6.85 -17.00
N GLY A 147 -2.29 6.51 -16.62
CA GLY A 147 -1.82 5.13 -16.54
C GLY A 147 -2.65 4.28 -15.58
N LEU A 148 -2.95 4.80 -14.39
CA LEU A 148 -3.81 4.11 -13.42
C LEU A 148 -5.24 3.92 -13.92
N ASN A 149 -5.84 4.93 -14.53
CA ASN A 149 -7.19 4.80 -15.11
C ASN A 149 -7.20 3.73 -16.21
N SER A 150 -6.20 3.75 -17.10
CA SER A 150 -6.07 2.75 -18.16
C SER A 150 -5.90 1.35 -17.58
N TYR A 151 -5.06 1.18 -16.55
CA TYR A 151 -4.85 -0.11 -15.87
C TYR A 151 -6.14 -0.62 -15.23
N LEU A 152 -6.79 0.20 -14.41
CA LEU A 152 -8.01 -0.16 -13.67
C LEU A 152 -9.19 -0.45 -14.59
N THR A 153 -9.36 0.29 -15.69
CA THR A 153 -10.45 0.04 -16.64
C THR A 153 -10.21 -1.22 -17.49
N THR A 154 -8.97 -1.46 -17.88
CA THR A 154 -8.58 -2.60 -18.72
C THR A 154 -8.59 -3.91 -17.94
N LYS A 155 -8.18 -3.89 -16.66
CA LYS A 155 -8.09 -5.07 -15.81
C LYS A 155 -9.30 -5.23 -14.88
N GLY A 156 -9.98 -4.15 -14.47
CA GLY A 156 -11.08 -4.17 -13.48
C GLY A 156 -12.40 -4.78 -13.96
N SER A 157 -12.44 -5.32 -15.16
CA SER A 157 -13.61 -6.02 -15.73
C SER A 157 -13.31 -7.45 -16.14
N ARG A 158 -12.11 -7.96 -15.84
CA ARG A 158 -11.70 -9.35 -16.08
C ARG A 158 -10.81 -9.80 -14.93
N PRO A 159 -11.11 -10.93 -14.26
CA PRO A 159 -10.09 -11.55 -13.43
C PRO A 159 -8.83 -11.69 -14.29
N SER A 160 -7.68 -11.31 -13.73
CA SER A 160 -6.37 -11.29 -14.37
C SER A 160 -5.95 -12.70 -14.77
N TYR A 161 -6.66 -13.32 -15.70
CA TYR A 161 -6.22 -14.45 -16.48
C TYR A 161 -5.59 -13.85 -17.73
N TYR A 162 -4.43 -14.36 -18.16
CA TYR A 162 -3.53 -13.87 -19.22
C TYR A 162 -2.47 -12.87 -18.74
#